data_AF-A0A2V6J4N7-F1
#
_entry.id   AF-A0A2V6J4N7-F1
#
_cell.length_a   1.000
_cell.length_b   1.000
_cell.length_c   1.000
_cell.angle_alpha   90.00
_cell.angle_beta   90.00
_cell.angle_gamma   90.00
#
_symmetry.space_group_name_H-M   'P 1'
#
loop_
_entity.id
_entity.type
_entity.pdbx_description
1 polymer ?
#
loop_
_entity_poly.entity_id
_entity_poly.type
_entity_poly.pdbx_seq_one_letter_code
_entity_poly.pdbx_strand_id
1 'polypeptide(L)'
;MDVLEKLQKSLLQLVSEEGIEGEVKVERWETGSLLLFLYLKTMAAVDLVGRALRSAAVVYQEIQKGRILGQHVNLLKEHVRAAQIKNDLADVLAEAQEELIRGILDREARAVEDEIFGQHDNERLQRIKNSVRLFAELFDKGTTIHPALEMPEEHQAKFPDPKNLESTLSSIKQLESKPAPTAAEDNAAAVRTF
;
A
#
# COMPACT_ATOMS: atom_id res chain seq x y z
N MET A 1 0.18 10.17 18.19
CA MET A 1 -0.49 10.83 17.05
C MET A 1 -1.90 10.29 16.98
N ASP A 2 -2.86 11.19 17.15
CA ASP A 2 -4.29 10.90 17.09
C ASP A 2 -4.71 10.48 15.66
N VAL A 3 -5.85 9.79 15.51
CA VAL A 3 -6.36 9.34 14.19
C VAL A 3 -6.62 10.54 13.29
N LEU A 4 -7.24 11.59 13.82
CA LEU A 4 -7.55 12.82 13.10
C LEU A 4 -6.28 13.55 12.67
N GLU A 5 -5.29 13.62 13.56
CA GLU A 5 -3.98 14.24 13.28
C GLU A 5 -3.24 13.52 12.15
N LYS A 6 -3.27 12.17 12.13
CA LYS A 6 -2.71 11.36 11.04
C LYS A 6 -3.41 11.62 9.72
N LEU A 7 -4.75 11.64 9.72
CA LEU A 7 -5.56 11.90 8.53
C LEU A 7 -5.31 13.30 7.97
N GLN A 8 -5.29 14.31 8.83
CA GLN A 8 -4.99 15.68 8.43
C GLN A 8 -3.59 15.78 7.83
N LYS A 9 -2.59 15.14 8.47
CA LYS A 9 -1.21 15.15 8.00
C LYS A 9 -1.06 14.45 6.65
N SER A 10 -1.67 13.28 6.45
CA SER A 10 -1.59 12.56 5.17
C SER A 10 -2.27 13.33 4.03
N LEU A 11 -3.40 13.99 4.30
CA LEU A 11 -4.09 14.81 3.31
C LEU A 11 -3.30 16.07 2.95
N LEU A 12 -2.80 16.81 3.94
CA LEU A 12 -2.04 18.05 3.68
C LEU A 12 -0.75 17.78 2.90
N GLN A 13 -0.08 16.65 3.15
CA GLN A 13 1.13 16.27 2.42
C GLN A 13 0.89 16.06 0.91
N LEU A 14 -0.31 15.65 0.52
CA LEU A 14 -0.68 15.42 -0.88
C LEU A 14 -1.28 16.67 -1.53
N VAL A 15 -2.18 17.33 -0.81
CA VAL A 15 -3.04 18.39 -1.36
C VAL A 15 -2.30 19.72 -1.49
N SER A 16 -1.22 19.94 -0.72
CA SER A 16 -0.37 21.13 -0.79
C SER A 16 0.70 21.10 -1.89
N GLU A 17 0.66 20.12 -2.79
CA GLU A 17 1.65 19.98 -3.87
C GLU A 17 1.49 21.07 -4.96
N GLU A 18 2.60 21.68 -5.37
CA GLU A 18 2.65 22.65 -6.47
C GLU A 18 2.26 21.94 -7.79
N GLY A 19 1.04 22.18 -8.24
CA GLY A 19 0.45 21.57 -9.45
C GLY A 19 -0.98 21.10 -9.29
N ILE A 20 -1.46 20.91 -8.04
CA ILE A 20 -2.82 20.42 -7.77
C ILE A 20 -3.76 21.54 -7.30
N GLU A 21 -3.20 22.68 -6.84
CA GLU A 21 -3.94 23.83 -6.29
C GLU A 21 -5.00 23.43 -5.24
N GLY A 22 -4.69 22.39 -4.48
CA GLY A 22 -5.61 21.75 -3.56
C GLY A 22 -5.80 22.55 -2.28
N GLU A 23 -6.97 22.39 -1.66
CA GLU A 23 -7.28 22.89 -0.33
C GLU A 23 -8.13 21.84 0.38
N VAL A 24 -7.85 21.58 1.66
CA VAL A 24 -8.63 20.65 2.50
C VAL A 24 -9.50 21.46 3.45
N LYS A 25 -10.82 21.26 3.42
CA LYS A 25 -11.76 21.82 4.40
C LYS A 25 -12.57 20.72 5.05
N VAL A 26 -12.82 20.86 6.35
CA VAL A 26 -13.83 20.06 7.04
C VAL A 26 -15.17 20.71 6.82
N GLU A 27 -16.07 20.06 6.08
CA GLU A 27 -17.43 20.57 5.84
C GLU A 27 -18.34 20.27 7.01
N ARG A 28 -18.28 19.03 7.51
CA ARG A 28 -19.15 18.54 8.56
C ARG A 28 -18.44 17.48 9.38
N TRP A 29 -18.66 17.53 10.69
CA TRP A 29 -18.22 16.51 11.62
C TRP A 29 -19.40 16.04 12.47
N GLU A 30 -19.71 14.75 12.37
CA GLU A 30 -20.75 14.12 13.15
C GLU A 30 -20.10 13.30 14.27
N THR A 31 -19.94 13.92 15.44
CA THR A 31 -19.25 13.32 16.60
C THR A 31 -19.95 12.06 17.12
N GLY A 32 -21.28 11.98 16.99
CA GLY A 32 -22.06 10.80 17.41
C GLY A 32 -21.82 9.54 16.58
N SER A 33 -21.43 9.70 15.31
CA SER A 33 -21.15 8.62 14.35
C SER A 33 -19.67 8.55 13.95
N LEU A 34 -18.83 9.45 14.49
CA LEU A 34 -17.42 9.66 14.13
C LEU A 34 -17.20 9.86 12.62
N LEU A 35 -18.19 10.42 11.92
CA LEU A 35 -18.11 10.68 10.47
C LEU A 35 -17.54 12.09 10.21
N LEU A 36 -16.57 12.15 9.30
CA LEU A 36 -15.94 13.39 8.87
C LEU A 36 -16.16 13.58 7.37
N PHE A 37 -16.75 14.71 6.99
CA PHE A 37 -16.95 15.11 5.61
C PHE A 37 -15.89 16.14 5.23
N LEU A 38 -15.12 15.81 4.19
CA LEU A 38 -13.98 16.59 3.75
C LEU A 38 -14.21 17.09 2.33
N TYR A 39 -13.94 18.37 2.13
CA TYR A 39 -13.92 19.00 0.83
C TYR A 39 -12.50 19.17 0.33
N LEU A 40 -12.28 18.78 -0.92
CA LEU A 40 -11.05 19.00 -1.67
C LEU A 40 -11.37 19.93 -2.83
N LYS A 41 -10.64 21.05 -2.92
CA LYS A 41 -10.94 22.15 -3.86
C LYS A 41 -10.94 21.74 -5.35
N THR A 42 -10.11 20.77 -5.74
CA THR A 42 -9.92 20.38 -7.15
C THR A 42 -10.12 18.87 -7.33
N MET A 43 -10.65 18.45 -8.48
CA MET A 43 -10.77 17.01 -8.79
C MET A 43 -9.40 16.32 -8.90
N ALA A 44 -8.36 17.04 -9.31
CA ALA A 44 -6.99 16.53 -9.29
C ALA A 44 -6.52 16.16 -7.86
N ALA A 45 -6.91 16.96 -6.86
CA ALA A 45 -6.62 16.64 -5.45
C ALA A 45 -7.38 15.40 -4.99
N VAL A 46 -8.66 15.29 -5.37
CA VAL A 46 -9.49 14.11 -5.07
C VAL A 46 -8.89 12.85 -5.68
N ASP A 47 -8.45 12.93 -6.93
CA ASP A 47 -7.82 11.82 -7.64
C ASP A 47 -6.49 11.40 -7.02
N LEU A 48 -5.64 12.36 -6.63
CA LEU A 48 -4.38 12.06 -5.94
C LEU A 48 -4.66 11.33 -4.63
N VAL A 49 -5.61 11.82 -3.84
CA VAL A 49 -6.00 11.18 -2.58
C VAL A 49 -6.58 9.79 -2.82
N GLY A 50 -7.48 9.64 -3.80
CA GLY A 50 -8.08 8.35 -4.16
C GLY A 50 -7.04 7.31 -4.54
N ARG A 51 -6.10 7.67 -5.43
CA ARG A 51 -5.00 6.79 -5.84
C ARG A 51 -4.06 6.46 -4.69
N ALA A 52 -3.69 7.44 -3.87
CA ALA A 52 -2.88 7.21 -2.68
C ALA A 52 -3.57 6.27 -1.67
N LEU A 53 -4.89 6.38 -1.51
CA LEU A 53 -5.69 5.47 -0.69
C LEU A 53 -5.70 4.05 -1.28
N ARG A 54 -5.81 3.90 -2.60
CA ARG A 54 -5.73 2.57 -3.24
C ARG A 54 -4.36 1.95 -3.02
N SER A 55 -3.29 2.69 -3.25
CA SER A 55 -1.93 2.23 -2.96
C SER A 55 -1.74 1.86 -1.48
N ALA A 56 -2.35 2.62 -0.58
CA ALA A 56 -2.31 2.32 0.85
C ALA A 56 -3.06 1.02 1.20
N ALA A 57 -4.15 0.71 0.49
CA ALA A 57 -4.88 -0.54 0.67
C ALA A 57 -4.04 -1.76 0.23
N VAL A 58 -3.25 -1.63 -0.85
CA VAL A 58 -2.29 -2.66 -1.28
C VAL A 58 -1.19 -2.86 -0.24
N VAL A 59 -0.61 -1.77 0.28
CA VAL A 59 0.39 -1.85 1.36
C VAL A 59 -0.21 -2.49 2.62
N TYR A 60 -1.42 -2.09 3.00
CA TYR A 60 -2.15 -2.65 4.12
C TYR A 60 -2.38 -4.16 3.97
N GLN A 61 -2.78 -4.62 2.78
CA GLN A 61 -2.96 -6.03 2.48
C GLN A 61 -1.68 -6.85 2.72
N GLU A 62 -0.53 -6.33 2.28
CA GLU A 62 0.75 -7.02 2.45
C GLU A 62 1.22 -7.02 3.91
N ILE A 63 0.91 -5.97 4.68
CA ILE A 63 1.10 -5.95 6.13
C ILE A 63 0.26 -7.06 6.80
N GLN A 64 -1.01 -7.23 6.43
CA GLN A 64 -1.87 -8.27 7.02
C GLN A 64 -1.38 -9.67 6.68
N LYS A 65 -0.97 -9.92 5.43
CA LYS A 65 -0.43 -11.23 5.00
C LYS A 65 0.77 -11.64 5.85
N GLY A 66 1.72 -10.73 6.05
CA GLY A 66 2.90 -11.07 6.85
C GLY A 66 2.61 -11.16 8.36
N ARG A 67 1.60 -10.43 8.87
CA ARG A 67 1.10 -10.64 10.26
C ARG A 67 0.57 -12.06 10.46
N ILE A 68 -0.25 -12.56 9.53
CA ILE A 68 -0.77 -13.94 9.55
C ILE A 68 0.39 -14.95 9.47
N LEU A 69 1.36 -14.71 8.59
CA LEU A 69 2.55 -15.56 8.46
C LEU A 69 3.35 -15.60 9.77
N GLY A 70 3.59 -14.46 10.40
CA GLY A 70 4.30 -14.38 11.68
C GLY A 70 3.57 -15.16 12.80
N GLN A 71 2.24 -15.09 12.83
CA GLN A 71 1.44 -15.90 13.76
C GLN A 71 1.61 -17.40 13.52
N HIS A 72 1.58 -17.86 12.26
CA HIS A 72 1.82 -19.26 11.92
C HIS A 72 3.22 -19.73 12.33
N VAL A 73 4.24 -18.90 12.11
CA VAL A 73 5.62 -19.21 12.51
C VAL A 73 5.74 -19.35 14.03
N ASN A 74 5.10 -18.46 14.80
CA ASN A 74 5.09 -18.54 16.26
C ASN A 74 4.39 -19.81 16.75
N LEU A 75 3.24 -20.16 16.17
CA LEU A 75 2.56 -21.42 16.49
C LEU A 75 3.45 -22.62 16.16
N LEU A 76 4.13 -22.62 15.02
CA LEU A 76 5.09 -23.69 14.67
C LEU A 76 6.22 -23.78 15.71
N LYS A 77 6.79 -22.65 16.14
CA LYS A 77 7.83 -22.63 17.19
C LYS A 77 7.36 -23.28 18.50
N GLU A 78 6.11 -23.06 18.88
CA GLU A 78 5.52 -23.69 20.08
C GLU A 78 5.33 -25.20 19.92
N HIS A 79 4.82 -25.64 18.76
CA HIS A 79 4.58 -27.06 18.48
C HIS A 79 5.87 -27.84 18.22
N VAL A 80 6.89 -27.16 17.72
CA VAL A 80 8.14 -27.74 17.22
C VAL A 80 9.30 -27.42 18.17
N ARG A 81 9.06 -27.24 19.49
CA ARG A 81 10.11 -27.08 20.52
C ARG A 81 11.26 -28.11 20.45
N ALA A 82 11.08 -29.21 19.71
CA ALA A 82 12.08 -30.23 19.42
C ALA A 82 12.85 -30.11 18.08
N ALA A 83 12.34 -29.41 17.05
CA ALA A 83 13.13 -29.15 15.85
C ALA A 83 13.78 -27.77 15.96
N GLN A 84 15.03 -27.68 15.54
CA GLN A 84 15.94 -26.53 15.64
C GLN A 84 15.48 -25.29 14.82
N ILE A 85 14.20 -24.90 14.90
CA ILE A 85 13.73 -23.63 14.39
C ILE A 85 14.42 -22.56 15.24
N LYS A 86 15.48 -21.99 14.67
CA LYS A 86 16.26 -20.93 15.32
C LYS A 86 15.33 -19.77 15.68
N ASN A 87 15.59 -19.14 16.82
CA ASN A 87 14.91 -17.89 17.19
C ASN A 87 15.01 -16.87 16.04
N ASP A 88 16.17 -16.85 15.37
CA ASP A 88 16.55 -16.06 14.19
C ASP A 88 15.58 -16.16 13.00
N LEU A 89 14.79 -17.24 12.85
CA LEU A 89 13.88 -17.36 11.71
C LEU A 89 12.79 -16.28 11.72
N ALA A 90 12.29 -15.92 12.91
CA ALA A 90 11.29 -14.85 12.99
C ALA A 90 11.90 -13.50 12.62
N ASP A 91 13.15 -13.25 13.03
CA ASP A 91 13.86 -12.01 12.74
C ASP A 91 14.15 -11.88 11.24
N VAL A 92 14.65 -12.96 10.61
CA VAL A 92 14.88 -13.01 9.14
C VAL A 92 13.58 -12.77 8.36
N LEU A 93 12.47 -13.36 8.80
CA LEU A 93 11.16 -13.15 8.15
C LEU A 93 10.64 -11.73 8.35
N ALA A 94 10.83 -11.15 9.54
CA ALA A 94 10.44 -9.77 9.81
C ALA A 94 11.24 -8.77 8.94
N GLU A 95 12.56 -8.96 8.84
CA GLU A 95 13.43 -8.15 7.99
C GLU A 95 13.03 -8.25 6.51
N ALA A 96 12.83 -9.47 6.00
CA ALA A 96 12.40 -9.70 4.63
C ALA A 96 11.02 -9.09 4.34
N GLN A 97 10.09 -9.16 5.30
CA GLN A 97 8.77 -8.55 5.18
C GLN A 97 8.87 -7.02 5.16
N GLU A 98 9.72 -6.44 5.99
CA GLU A 98 9.93 -4.98 6.01
C GLU A 98 10.53 -4.50 4.68
N GLU A 99 11.51 -5.22 4.12
CA GLU A 99 12.09 -4.91 2.82
C GLU A 99 11.05 -5.03 1.69
N LEU A 100 10.22 -6.06 1.72
CA LEU A 100 9.11 -6.25 0.78
C LEU A 100 8.12 -5.08 0.85
N ILE A 101 7.69 -4.68 2.06
CA ILE A 101 6.76 -3.56 2.27
C ILE A 101 7.39 -2.25 1.76
N ARG A 102 8.67 -2.00 2.05
CA ARG A 102 9.38 -0.83 1.53
C ARG A 102 9.43 -0.83 0.01
N GLY A 103 9.69 -1.98 -0.60
CA GLY A 103 9.71 -2.14 -2.05
C GLY A 103 8.34 -1.88 -2.69
N ILE A 104 7.25 -2.37 -2.09
CA ILE A 104 5.88 -2.10 -2.56
C ILE A 104 5.54 -0.63 -2.40
N LEU A 105 5.80 -0.04 -1.23
CA LEU A 105 5.56 1.37 -0.96
C LEU A 105 6.26 2.26 -2.00
N ASP A 106 7.50 1.94 -2.33
CA ASP A 106 8.29 2.67 -3.32
C ASP A 106 7.70 2.58 -4.72
N ARG A 107 7.24 1.40 -5.13
CA ARG A 107 6.63 1.18 -6.43
C ARG A 107 5.27 1.87 -6.53
N GLU A 108 4.43 1.70 -5.53
CA GLU A 108 3.09 2.28 -5.45
C GLU A 108 3.15 3.81 -5.44
N ALA A 109 4.05 4.41 -4.64
CA ALA A 109 4.21 5.85 -4.61
C ALA A 109 4.68 6.43 -5.95
N ARG A 110 5.57 5.72 -6.67
CA ARG A 110 5.98 6.10 -8.02
C ARG A 110 4.81 6.00 -9.01
N ALA A 111 4.01 4.94 -8.94
CA ALA A 111 2.84 4.81 -9.81
C ALA A 111 1.85 5.97 -9.61
N VAL A 112 1.60 6.37 -8.36
CA VAL A 112 0.78 7.55 -8.05
C VAL A 112 1.38 8.83 -8.63
N GLU A 113 2.70 9.01 -8.53
CA GLU A 113 3.41 10.16 -9.09
C GLU A 113 3.29 10.20 -10.62
N ASP A 114 3.61 9.10 -11.29
CA ASP A 114 3.66 8.98 -12.76
C ASP A 114 2.30 9.22 -13.43
N GLU A 115 1.21 8.84 -12.77
CA GLU A 115 -0.15 8.98 -13.31
C GLU A 115 -0.71 10.40 -13.20
N ILE A 116 -0.16 11.23 -12.32
CA ILE A 116 -0.67 12.58 -12.03
C ILE A 116 0.31 13.66 -12.49
N PHE A 117 1.61 13.41 -12.35
CA PHE A 117 2.66 14.37 -12.61
C PHE A 117 3.52 13.91 -13.78
N GLY A 118 3.78 14.82 -14.73
CA GLY A 118 4.68 14.56 -15.85
C GLY A 118 6.17 14.69 -15.52
N GLN A 119 6.51 15.08 -14.28
CA GLN A 119 7.88 15.28 -13.80
C GLN A 119 8.06 14.61 -12.45
N HIS A 120 9.18 13.91 -12.28
CA HIS A 120 9.54 13.27 -11.03
C HIS A 120 10.23 14.26 -10.09
N ASP A 121 9.80 14.28 -8.83
CA ASP A 121 10.44 15.01 -7.75
C ASP A 121 10.63 14.08 -6.55
N ASN A 122 11.88 13.96 -6.08
CA ASN A 122 12.20 13.10 -4.95
C ASN A 122 11.50 13.56 -3.66
N GLU A 123 11.28 14.86 -3.47
CA GLU A 123 10.58 15.35 -2.27
C GLU A 123 9.09 14.99 -2.32
N ARG A 124 8.44 15.22 -3.47
CA ARG A 124 7.07 14.80 -3.74
C ARG A 124 6.89 13.31 -3.55
N LEU A 125 7.76 12.50 -4.15
CA LEU A 125 7.72 11.06 -4.01
C LEU A 125 7.80 10.67 -2.52
N GLN A 126 8.65 11.31 -1.72
CA GLN A 126 8.73 11.05 -0.29
C GLN A 126 7.47 11.48 0.47
N ARG A 127 6.83 12.59 0.09
CA ARG A 127 5.52 13.02 0.64
C ARG A 127 4.43 12.00 0.33
N ILE A 128 4.39 11.48 -0.91
CA ILE A 128 3.44 10.45 -1.33
C ILE A 128 3.67 9.17 -0.52
N LYS A 129 4.91 8.67 -0.44
CA LYS A 129 5.25 7.48 0.39
C LYS A 129 4.80 7.64 1.83
N ASN A 130 5.08 8.79 2.44
CA ASN A 130 4.67 9.06 3.81
C ASN A 130 3.15 9.04 3.98
N SER A 131 2.42 9.63 3.03
CA SER A 131 0.96 9.68 3.03
C SER A 131 0.35 8.30 2.86
N VAL A 132 0.84 7.50 1.91
CA VAL A 132 0.43 6.11 1.67
C VAL A 132 0.64 5.26 2.93
N ARG A 133 1.80 5.39 3.58
CA ARG A 133 2.07 4.68 4.85
C ARG A 133 1.08 5.10 5.95
N LEU A 134 0.83 6.39 6.12
CA LEU A 134 -0.11 6.89 7.12
C LEU A 134 -1.54 6.40 6.86
N PHE A 135 -1.97 6.33 5.60
CA PHE A 135 -3.26 5.74 5.23
C PHE A 135 -3.33 4.24 5.52
N ALA A 136 -2.27 3.49 5.24
CA ALA A 136 -2.22 2.06 5.58
C ALA A 136 -2.33 1.83 7.10
N GLU A 137 -1.69 2.69 7.90
CA GLU A 137 -1.84 2.69 9.36
C GLU A 137 -3.25 3.09 9.82
N LEU A 138 -3.95 3.95 9.09
CA LEU A 138 -5.34 4.30 9.36
C LEU A 138 -6.26 3.11 9.06
N PHE A 139 -6.03 2.38 7.97
CA PHE A 139 -6.75 1.14 7.66
C PHE A 139 -6.53 0.06 8.73
N ASP A 140 -5.30 -0.08 9.23
CA ASP A 140 -4.99 -1.02 10.33
C ASP A 140 -5.71 -0.66 11.65
N LYS A 141 -6.09 0.62 11.82
CA LYS A 141 -6.91 1.07 12.95
C LYS A 141 -8.42 0.98 12.70
N GLY A 142 -8.85 0.48 11.55
CA GLY A 142 -10.26 0.33 11.19
C GLY A 142 -10.91 1.59 10.60
N THR A 143 -10.13 2.60 10.20
CA THR A 143 -10.66 3.78 9.50
C THR A 143 -11.12 3.38 8.09
N THR A 144 -12.33 3.75 7.70
CA THR A 144 -12.82 3.59 6.32
C THR A 144 -12.96 4.94 5.65
N ILE A 145 -12.49 5.07 4.41
CA ILE A 145 -12.59 6.30 3.62
C ILE A 145 -13.40 5.98 2.36
N HIS A 146 -14.40 6.81 2.09
CA HIS A 146 -15.36 6.60 1.01
C HIS A 146 -15.29 7.79 0.04
N PRO A 147 -15.44 7.55 -1.28
CA PRO A 147 -15.69 8.64 -2.21
C PRO A 147 -17.04 9.32 -1.90
N ALA A 148 -17.20 10.58 -2.32
CA ALA A 148 -18.49 11.25 -2.22
C ALA A 148 -19.53 10.56 -3.12
N LEU A 149 -20.78 10.44 -2.64
CA LEU A 149 -21.86 9.74 -3.35
C LEU A 149 -22.18 10.37 -4.72
N GLU A 150 -21.99 11.68 -4.83
CA GLU A 150 -22.30 12.47 -6.04
C GLU A 150 -21.11 12.53 -7.01
N MET A 151 -19.96 11.95 -6.66
CA MET A 151 -18.76 11.99 -7.49
C MET A 151 -18.95 11.17 -8.77
N PRO A 152 -18.42 11.59 -9.93
CA PRO A 152 -18.52 10.79 -11.16
C PRO A 152 -17.79 9.44 -11.02
N GLU A 153 -18.32 8.39 -11.67
CA GLU A 153 -17.80 7.01 -11.57
C GLU A 153 -16.31 6.88 -11.92
N GLU A 154 -15.83 7.66 -12.90
CA GLU A 154 -14.42 7.68 -13.29
C GLU A 154 -13.48 8.03 -12.12
N HIS A 155 -13.90 8.95 -11.26
CA HIS A 155 -13.13 9.35 -10.09
C HIS A 155 -13.36 8.37 -8.93
N GLN A 156 -14.58 7.85 -8.75
CA GLN A 156 -14.86 6.82 -7.73
C GLN A 156 -13.99 5.58 -7.92
N ALA A 157 -13.76 5.17 -9.17
CA ALA A 157 -12.96 4.00 -9.52
C ALA A 157 -11.49 4.08 -9.07
N LYS A 158 -10.99 5.27 -8.69
CA LYS A 158 -9.62 5.48 -8.18
C LYS A 158 -9.48 5.13 -6.70
N PHE A 159 -10.59 5.08 -5.96
CA PHE A 159 -10.61 4.74 -4.55
C PHE A 159 -10.57 3.21 -4.35
N PRO A 160 -10.02 2.72 -3.22
CA PRO A 160 -10.15 1.32 -2.85
C PRO A 160 -11.59 1.01 -2.42
N ASP A 161 -12.01 -0.25 -2.53
CA ASP A 161 -13.29 -0.69 -1.95
C ASP A 161 -13.12 -0.81 -0.42
N PRO A 162 -13.79 0.03 0.39
CA PRO A 162 -13.64 0.02 1.84
C PRO A 162 -14.16 -1.27 2.49
N LYS A 163 -15.00 -2.06 1.80
CA LYS A 163 -15.46 -3.36 2.29
C LYS A 163 -14.47 -4.49 2.04
N ASN A 164 -13.59 -4.32 1.06
CA ASN A 164 -12.67 -5.36 0.58
C ASN A 164 -11.23 -4.84 0.46
N LEU A 165 -10.75 -4.11 1.47
CA LEU A 165 -9.38 -3.57 1.47
C LEU A 165 -8.33 -4.67 1.28
N GLU A 166 -8.56 -5.85 1.85
CA GLU A 166 -7.67 -7.03 1.77
C GLU A 166 -7.62 -7.68 0.38
N SER A 167 -8.51 -7.31 -0.53
CA SER A 167 -8.56 -7.82 -1.92
C SER A 167 -8.26 -6.73 -2.96
N THR A 168 -7.75 -5.57 -2.53
CA THR A 168 -7.43 -4.48 -3.45
C THR A 168 -6.29 -4.88 -4.38
N LEU A 169 -6.52 -4.78 -5.69
CA LEU A 169 -5.49 -5.03 -6.70
C LEU A 169 -4.56 -3.82 -6.83
N SER A 170 -3.26 -4.09 -6.99
CA SER A 170 -2.28 -3.07 -7.37
C SER A 170 -2.59 -2.52 -8.76
N SER A 171 -2.47 -1.19 -8.91
CA SER A 171 -2.58 -0.53 -10.21
C SER A 171 -1.37 -0.82 -11.12
N ILE A 172 -0.30 -1.37 -10.56
CA ILE A 172 0.94 -1.66 -11.28
C ILE A 172 0.80 -3.01 -11.99
N LYS A 173 1.10 -3.05 -13.29
CA LYS A 173 1.19 -4.31 -14.03
C LYS A 173 2.25 -5.21 -13.39
N GLN A 174 1.82 -6.35 -12.86
CA GLN A 174 2.73 -7.38 -12.38
C GLN A 174 3.52 -7.94 -13.57
N LEU A 175 4.83 -8.09 -13.42
CA LEU A 175 5.64 -8.80 -14.41
C LEU A 175 5.15 -10.26 -14.46
N GLU A 176 4.87 -10.77 -15.65
CA GLU A 176 4.64 -12.21 -15.81
C GLU A 176 5.83 -12.95 -15.22
N SER A 177 5.55 -13.95 -14.36
CA SER A 177 6.60 -14.77 -13.78
C SER A 177 7.35 -15.44 -14.92
N LYS A 178 8.54 -14.95 -15.25
CA LYS A 178 9.44 -15.62 -16.16
C LYS A 178 9.65 -17.03 -15.58
N PRO A 179 9.26 -18.11 -16.30
CA PRO A 179 9.46 -19.45 -15.78
C PRO A 179 10.93 -19.62 -15.45
N ALA A 180 11.22 -20.17 -14.26
CA ALA A 180 12.57 -20.45 -13.82
C ALA A 180 13.33 -21.17 -14.94
N PRO A 181 14.60 -20.81 -15.22
CA PRO A 181 15.37 -21.53 -16.22
C PRO A 181 15.41 -22.99 -15.81
N THR A 182 14.76 -23.83 -16.60
CA THR A 182 14.77 -25.29 -16.44
C THR A 182 16.22 -25.74 -16.50
N ALA A 183 16.74 -26.26 -15.38
CA ALA A 183 18.03 -26.93 -15.27
C ALA A 183 18.06 -28.27 -16.04
N ALA A 184 17.59 -28.26 -17.28
CA ALA A 184 17.41 -29.45 -18.13
C ALA A 184 18.23 -29.39 -19.43
N GLU A 185 18.94 -28.30 -19.73
CA GLU A 185 19.74 -28.20 -20.96
C GLU A 185 21.21 -28.63 -20.82
N ASP A 186 21.75 -28.80 -19.60
CA ASP A 186 23.18 -29.15 -19.43
C ASP A 186 23.50 -30.65 -19.51
N ASN A 187 22.53 -31.55 -19.51
CA ASN A 187 22.80 -33.00 -19.57
C ASN A 187 22.71 -33.62 -20.97
N ALA A 188 22.37 -32.85 -22.01
CA ALA A 188 22.32 -33.37 -23.39
C ALA A 188 23.68 -33.33 -24.11
N ALA A 189 24.67 -32.59 -23.58
CA ALA A 189 26.00 -32.45 -24.20
C ALA A 189 27.02 -33.52 -23.77
N ALA A 190 26.72 -34.35 -22.75
CA ALA A 190 27.69 -35.28 -22.17
C ALA A 190 27.59 -36.75 -22.66
N VAL A 191 26.69 -37.07 -23.62
CA VAL A 191 26.46 -38.47 -24.08
C VAL A 191 26.84 -38.67 -25.56
N ARG A 192 27.67 -37.80 -26.14
CA ARG A 192 28.20 -37.98 -27.53
C ARG A 192 29.72 -38.04 -27.59
N THR A 193 30.31 -38.86 -26.74
CA THR A 193 31.70 -39.34 -26.93
C THR A 193 31.83 -40.71 -26.29
N PHE A 194 31.52 -41.76 -27.07
CA PHE A 194 32.15 -43.08 -27.03
C PHE A 194 32.01 -43.71 -28.42
#